data_AF-A0A2K0UM33-F1
#
_entry.id   AF-A0A2K0UM33-F1
#
_cell.length_a   1.000
_cell.length_b   1.000
_cell.length_c   1.000
_cell.angle_alpha   90.00
_cell.angle_beta   90.00
_cell.angle_gamma   90.00
#
_symmetry.space_group_name_H-M   'P 1'
#
loop_
_entity.id
_entity.type
_entity.pdbx_description
1 polymer ?
#
loop_
_entity_poly.entity_id
_entity_poly.type
_entity_poly.pdbx_seq_one_letter_code
_entity_poly.pdbx_strand_id
1 'polypeptide(L)'
;MITLVEMVQERRRAAISAGRIGEDICGYDHRLDSICSRDAFAAFVKSPEGEAIFQASKVDDPLGEGDEVRGMCERKRCKIHSGWHKMLLLAVKHQIKELADQAAEVGEDERILREAAEERWRRRQAEKNWVEVIED
;
A
#
# COMPACT_ATOMS: atom_id res chain seq x y z
N MET A 1 2.72 2.37 2.26
CA MET A 1 2.85 3.16 1.01
C MET A 1 2.98 4.65 1.31
N ILE A 2 1.96 5.33 1.86
CA ILE A 2 2.00 6.78 2.18
C ILE A 2 3.27 7.16 2.97
N THR A 3 3.60 6.42 4.02
CA THR A 3 4.79 6.68 4.84
C THR A 3 6.07 6.69 4.00
N LEU A 4 6.22 5.80 3.01
CA LEU A 4 7.40 5.80 2.14
C LEU A 4 7.47 7.07 1.28
N VAL A 5 6.34 7.53 0.74
CA VAL A 5 6.27 8.78 -0.03
C VAL A 5 6.70 9.97 0.82
N GLU A 6 6.22 10.05 2.05
CA GLU A 6 6.59 11.12 2.98
C GLU A 6 8.07 11.03 3.38
N MET A 7 8.59 9.83 3.69
CA MET A 7 10.01 9.65 4.02
C MET A 7 10.93 10.09 2.85
N VAL A 8 10.57 9.78 1.61
CA VAL A 8 11.32 10.24 0.42
C VAL A 8 11.22 11.75 0.26
N GLN A 9 10.03 12.33 0.48
CA GLN A 9 9.85 13.78 0.41
C GLN A 9 10.65 14.52 1.49
N GLU A 10 10.70 14.00 2.71
CA GLU A 10 11.53 14.55 3.77
C GLU A 10 13.02 14.43 3.45
N ARG A 11 13.47 13.29 2.89
CA ARG A 11 14.85 13.14 2.40
C ARG A 11 15.20 14.21 1.36
N ARG A 12 14.30 14.46 0.40
CA ARG A 12 14.45 15.52 -0.61
C ARG A 12 14.53 16.91 0.04
N ARG A 13 13.62 17.22 0.99
CA ARG A 13 13.62 18.50 1.72
C ARG A 13 14.92 18.71 2.49
N ALA A 14 15.40 17.68 3.19
CA ALA A 14 16.67 17.72 3.91
C ALA A 14 17.85 18.01 2.99
N ALA A 15 17.93 17.36 1.82
CA ALA A 15 18.99 17.60 0.84
C ALA A 15 18.96 19.04 0.26
N ILE A 16 17.76 19.62 0.09
CA ILE A 16 17.60 21.04 -0.29
C ILE A 16 18.09 21.96 0.82
N SER A 17 17.65 21.73 2.07
CA SER A 17 18.06 22.53 3.23
C SER A 17 19.56 22.46 3.50
N ALA A 18 20.19 21.31 3.23
CA ALA A 18 21.63 21.12 3.31
C ALA A 18 22.41 21.74 2.13
N GLY A 19 21.72 22.33 1.14
CA GLY A 19 22.34 22.93 -0.04
C GLY A 19 22.97 21.93 -1.01
N ARG A 20 22.65 20.64 -0.89
CA ARG A 20 23.17 19.59 -1.79
C ARG A 20 22.51 19.62 -3.15
N ILE A 21 21.22 19.95 -3.19
CA ILE A 21 20.41 20.03 -4.40
C ILE A 21 19.58 21.32 -4.43
N GLY A 22 19.26 21.80 -5.62
CA GLY A 22 18.34 22.93 -5.81
C GLY A 22 16.88 22.54 -5.63
N GLU A 23 16.02 23.51 -5.33
CA GLU A 23 14.57 23.31 -5.21
C GLU A 23 13.91 22.79 -6.51
N ASP A 24 14.55 23.05 -7.66
CA ASP A 24 14.08 22.63 -8.97
C ASP A 24 14.43 21.17 -9.30
N ILE A 25 15.20 20.49 -8.46
CA ILE A 25 15.57 19.08 -8.61
C ILE A 25 14.37 18.18 -8.26
N CYS A 26 14.16 17.14 -9.08
CA CYS A 26 13.03 16.23 -8.95
C CYS A 26 12.98 15.51 -7.60
N GLY A 27 14.07 14.85 -7.20
CA GLY A 27 14.15 14.13 -5.91
C GLY A 27 13.32 12.85 -5.82
N TYR A 28 12.72 12.38 -6.93
CA TYR A 28 12.04 11.08 -6.98
C TYR A 28 13.04 9.96 -6.69
N ASP A 29 12.70 9.04 -5.80
CA ASP A 29 13.52 7.90 -5.43
C ASP A 29 13.00 6.62 -6.10
N HIS A 30 13.89 5.84 -6.71
CA HIS A 30 13.54 4.59 -7.41
C HIS A 30 12.77 3.57 -6.54
N ARG A 31 12.92 3.62 -5.21
CA ARG A 31 12.14 2.77 -4.29
C ARG A 31 10.63 3.03 -4.34
N LEU A 32 10.23 4.20 -4.85
CA LEU A 32 8.83 4.53 -5.11
C LEU A 32 8.23 3.76 -6.29
N ASP A 33 9.04 3.10 -7.14
CA ASP A 33 8.54 2.35 -8.30
C ASP A 33 7.62 1.19 -7.89
N SER A 34 7.78 0.68 -6.67
CA SER A 34 6.95 -0.38 -6.10
C SER A 34 5.56 0.10 -5.66
N ILE A 35 5.34 1.41 -5.51
CA ILE A 35 4.22 1.93 -4.72
C ILE A 35 2.86 1.80 -5.40
N CYS A 36 2.83 1.79 -6.73
CA CYS A 36 1.58 1.71 -7.51
C CYS A 36 1.02 0.29 -7.60
N SER A 37 1.75 -0.72 -7.09
CA SER A 37 1.31 -2.12 -7.07
C SER A 37 1.33 -2.65 -5.64
N ARG A 38 0.18 -3.15 -5.16
CA ARG A 38 0.06 -3.71 -3.81
C ARG A 38 1.06 -4.83 -3.56
N ASP A 39 1.16 -5.76 -4.50
CA ASP A 39 1.96 -6.97 -4.33
C ASP A 39 3.46 -6.64 -4.47
N ALA A 40 3.82 -5.72 -5.37
CA ALA A 40 5.20 -5.23 -5.48
C ALA A 40 5.62 -4.47 -4.21
N PHE A 41 4.75 -3.62 -3.68
CA PHE A 41 5.03 -2.92 -2.42
C PHE A 41 5.10 -3.90 -1.24
N ALA A 42 4.23 -4.91 -1.18
CA ALA A 42 4.28 -5.94 -0.15
C ALA A 42 5.58 -6.76 -0.20
N ALA A 43 6.09 -7.06 -1.40
CA ALA A 43 7.39 -7.68 -1.59
C ALA A 43 8.54 -6.76 -1.15
N PHE A 44 8.48 -5.47 -1.49
CA PHE A 44 9.45 -4.47 -1.06
C PHE A 44 9.52 -4.35 0.46
N VAL A 45 8.38 -4.26 1.15
CA VAL A 45 8.33 -4.14 2.61
C VAL A 45 8.98 -5.34 3.32
N LYS A 46 8.92 -6.53 2.72
CA LYS A 46 9.55 -7.77 3.23
C LYS A 46 11.00 -7.96 2.79
N SER A 47 11.52 -7.08 1.95
CA SER A 47 12.92 -7.10 1.56
C SER A 47 13.79 -6.56 2.70
N PRO A 48 15.06 -6.96 2.81
CA PRO A 48 15.96 -6.41 3.83
C PRO A 48 16.07 -4.88 3.80
N GLU A 49 16.04 -4.29 2.59
CA GLU A 49 16.06 -2.84 2.41
C GLU A 49 14.77 -2.18 2.93
N GLY A 50 13.62 -2.73 2.57
CA GLY A 50 12.33 -2.23 3.03
C GLY A 50 12.21 -2.33 4.56
N GLU A 51 12.55 -3.48 5.13
CA GLU A 51 12.55 -3.68 6.58
C GLU A 51 13.42 -2.66 7.30
N ALA A 52 14.65 -2.43 6.83
CA ALA A 52 15.55 -1.44 7.41
C ALA A 52 14.98 -0.02 7.34
N ILE A 53 14.40 0.39 6.20
CA ILE A 53 13.78 1.71 6.01
C ILE A 53 12.61 1.90 6.98
N PHE A 54 11.73 0.91 7.11
CA PHE A 54 10.55 1.01 7.98
C PHE A 54 10.90 0.91 9.46
N GLN A 55 11.91 0.12 9.83
CA GLN A 55 12.42 0.07 11.21
C GLN A 55 13.08 1.41 11.62
N ALA A 56 13.89 1.99 10.73
CA ALA A 56 14.52 3.29 10.95
C ALA A 56 13.56 4.48 10.79
N SER A 57 12.37 4.26 10.22
CA SER A 57 11.43 5.32 9.81
C SER A 57 12.10 6.40 8.96
N LYS A 58 13.08 6.01 8.14
CA LYS A 58 13.89 6.93 7.33
C LYS A 58 14.35 6.24 6.06
N VAL A 59 14.32 6.98 4.95
CA VAL A 59 14.96 6.59 3.69
C VAL A 59 16.34 7.24 3.64
N ASP A 60 17.39 6.42 3.60
CA ASP A 60 18.79 6.88 3.52
C ASP A 60 19.46 6.44 2.20
N ASP A 61 20.76 6.69 2.09
CA ASP A 61 21.60 6.21 1.00
C ASP A 61 21.40 4.69 0.78
N PRO A 62 20.98 4.25 -0.43
CA PRO A 62 20.80 2.83 -0.72
C PRO A 62 22.07 1.99 -0.59
N LEU A 63 23.27 2.60 -0.66
CA LEU A 63 24.54 1.89 -0.49
C LEU A 63 25.14 2.02 0.93
N GLY A 64 24.54 2.83 1.81
CA GLY A 64 25.02 3.02 3.17
C GLY A 64 26.36 3.76 3.29
N GLU A 65 26.83 4.42 2.22
CA GLU A 65 28.06 5.21 2.21
C GLU A 65 27.86 6.63 2.76
N GLY A 66 26.61 7.00 3.07
CA GLY A 66 26.25 8.31 3.61
C GLY A 66 25.99 9.37 2.54
N ASP A 67 25.74 8.95 1.30
CA ASP A 67 25.39 9.86 0.21
C ASP A 67 23.93 10.33 0.30
N GLU A 68 23.75 11.58 0.72
CA GLU A 68 22.44 12.19 0.99
C GLU A 68 21.53 12.23 -0.25
N VAL A 69 22.09 12.19 -1.47
CA VAL A 69 21.34 12.36 -2.73
C VAL A 69 21.28 11.10 -3.59
N ARG A 70 22.09 10.08 -3.28
CA ARG A 70 22.16 8.84 -4.09
C ARG A 70 20.80 8.15 -4.20
N GLY A 71 20.45 7.74 -5.41
CA GLY A 71 19.17 7.09 -5.71
C GLY A 71 18.01 8.06 -5.91
N MET A 72 18.23 9.37 -5.76
CA MET A 72 17.27 10.40 -6.16
C MET A 72 17.43 10.78 -7.64
N CYS A 73 16.32 11.16 -8.27
CA CYS A 73 16.32 11.74 -9.60
C CYS A 73 16.88 13.17 -9.56
N GLU A 74 18.03 13.37 -10.20
CA GLU A 74 18.75 14.67 -10.26
C GLU A 74 18.23 15.61 -11.36
N ARG A 75 17.22 15.18 -12.14
CA ARG A 75 16.72 16.00 -13.25
C ARG A 75 16.01 17.24 -12.74
N LYS A 76 16.47 18.41 -13.16
CA LYS A 76 15.78 19.68 -12.97
C LYS A 76 14.44 19.69 -13.69
N ARG A 77 13.36 20.11 -13.00
CA ARG A 77 11.99 20.21 -13.53
C ARG A 77 11.57 18.95 -14.33
N CYS A 78 11.87 17.78 -13.77
CA CYS A 78 11.67 16.50 -14.44
C CYS A 78 10.20 16.30 -14.84
N LYS A 79 9.97 15.99 -16.13
CA LYS A 79 8.63 15.76 -16.67
C LYS A 79 8.08 14.38 -16.35
N ILE A 80 8.95 13.38 -16.24
CA ILE A 80 8.56 11.98 -16.00
C ILE A 80 7.93 11.83 -14.61
N HIS A 81 8.55 12.42 -13.58
CA HIS A 81 8.06 12.38 -12.20
C HIS A 81 7.38 13.69 -11.79
N SER A 82 6.80 14.42 -12.74
CA SER A 82 6.20 15.72 -12.45
C SER A 82 5.08 15.58 -11.43
N GLY A 83 5.22 16.23 -10.27
CA GLY A 83 4.21 16.18 -9.21
C GLY A 83 4.10 14.82 -8.50
N TRP A 84 5.13 13.98 -8.56
CA TRP A 84 5.14 12.62 -8.00
C TRP A 84 4.60 12.58 -6.56
N HIS A 85 5.01 13.51 -5.68
CA HIS A 85 4.59 13.51 -4.26
C HIS A 85 3.07 13.57 -4.13
N LYS A 86 2.42 14.56 -4.75
CA LYS A 86 0.96 14.70 -4.74
C LYS A 86 0.26 13.54 -5.45
N MET A 87 0.77 13.13 -6.61
CA MET A 87 0.14 12.10 -7.44
C MET A 87 0.14 10.73 -6.75
N LEU A 88 1.26 10.32 -6.17
CA LEU A 88 1.37 9.05 -5.46
C LEU A 88 0.52 9.03 -4.20
N LEU A 89 0.48 10.13 -3.42
CA LEU A 89 -0.41 10.22 -2.27
C LEU A 89 -1.89 10.09 -2.64
N LEU A 90 -2.31 10.73 -3.74
CA LEU A 90 -3.68 10.64 -4.21
C LEU A 90 -4.01 9.22 -4.68
N ALA A 91 -3.13 8.58 -5.45
CA ALA A 91 -3.31 7.23 -5.94
C ALA A 91 -3.45 6.22 -4.79
N VAL A 92 -2.59 6.30 -3.77
CA VAL A 92 -2.66 5.40 -2.62
C VAL A 92 -3.93 5.64 -1.80
N LYS A 93 -4.36 6.90 -1.61
CA LYS A 93 -5.63 7.20 -0.92
C LYS A 93 -6.84 6.64 -1.68
N HIS A 94 -6.84 6.73 -3.00
CA HIS A 94 -7.88 6.14 -3.84
C HIS A 94 -7.93 4.63 -3.67
N GLN A 95 -6.77 3.97 -3.78
CA GLN A 95 -6.65 2.53 -3.60
C GLN A 95 -7.14 2.06 -2.23
N ILE A 96 -6.83 2.80 -1.15
CA ILE A 96 -7.34 2.49 0.21
C ILE A 96 -8.87 2.55 0.23
N LYS A 97 -9.47 3.58 -0.37
CA LYS A 97 -10.92 3.73 -0.42
C LYS A 97 -11.57 2.59 -1.20
N GLU A 98 -11.08 2.30 -2.40
CA GLU A 98 -11.63 1.21 -3.24
C GLU A 98 -11.57 -0.14 -2.54
N LEU A 99 -10.45 -0.46 -1.88
CA LEU A 99 -10.30 -1.71 -1.14
C LEU A 99 -11.23 -1.77 0.08
N ALA A 100 -11.46 -0.64 0.75
CA ALA A 100 -12.41 -0.57 1.86
C ALA A 100 -13.86 -0.78 1.38
N ASP A 101 -14.23 -0.17 0.25
CA ASP A 101 -15.56 -0.33 -0.35
C ASP A 101 -15.79 -1.79 -0.77
N GLN A 102 -14.80 -2.43 -1.42
CA GLN A 102 -14.86 -3.86 -1.77
C GLN A 102 -14.96 -4.78 -0.55
N ALA A 103 -14.21 -4.48 0.52
CA ALA A 103 -14.29 -5.26 1.76
C ALA A 103 -15.66 -5.14 2.44
N ALA A 104 -16.29 -3.96 2.37
CA ALA A 104 -17.63 -3.74 2.89
C ALA A 104 -18.70 -4.53 2.11
N GLU A 105 -18.59 -4.57 0.78
CA GLU A 105 -19.46 -5.38 -0.09
C GLU A 105 -19.39 -6.87 0.26
N VAL A 106 -18.18 -7.43 0.31
CA VAL A 106 -17.98 -8.84 0.68
C VAL A 106 -18.50 -9.14 2.08
N GLY A 107 -18.28 -8.24 3.05
CA GLY A 107 -18.78 -8.40 4.41
C GLY A 107 -20.31 -8.42 4.50
N GLU A 108 -20.99 -7.65 3.65
CA GLU A 108 -22.45 -7.67 3.55
C GLU A 108 -22.97 -8.97 2.95
N ASP A 109 -22.32 -9.47 1.90
CA ASP A 109 -22.66 -10.77 1.31
C ASP A 109 -22.51 -11.92 2.31
N GLU A 110 -21.42 -11.92 3.09
CA GLU A 110 -21.20 -12.90 4.16
C GLU A 110 -22.31 -12.84 5.22
N ARG A 111 -22.77 -11.63 5.57
CA ARG A 111 -23.87 -11.42 6.53
C ARG A 111 -25.17 -12.01 6.00
N ILE A 112 -25.53 -11.70 4.75
CA ILE A 112 -26.74 -12.21 4.08
C ILE A 112 -26.70 -13.75 4.01
N LEU A 113 -25.55 -14.33 3.66
CA LEU A 113 -25.39 -15.78 3.60
C LEU A 113 -25.58 -16.45 4.97
N ARG A 114 -25.04 -15.85 6.04
CA ARG A 114 -25.19 -16.34 7.41
C ARG A 114 -26.65 -16.31 7.84
N GLU A 115 -27.34 -15.20 7.63
CA GLU A 115 -28.76 -15.05 7.96
C GLU A 115 -29.63 -16.04 7.19
N ALA A 116 -29.38 -16.22 5.89
CA ALA A 116 -30.10 -17.19 5.08
C ALA A 116 -29.84 -18.64 5.53
N ALA A 117 -28.62 -18.97 5.96
CA ALA A 117 -28.28 -20.29 6.48
C ALA A 117 -28.98 -20.56 7.81
N GLU A 118 -29.00 -19.59 8.72
CA GLU A 118 -29.73 -19.67 9.99
C GLU A 118 -31.23 -19.88 9.76
N GLU A 119 -31.82 -19.11 8.85
CA GLU A 119 -33.25 -19.23 8.53
C GLU A 119 -33.58 -20.61 7.93
N ARG A 120 -32.77 -21.10 6.99
CA ARG A 120 -32.91 -22.46 6.44
C ARG A 120 -32.82 -23.53 7.52
N TRP A 121 -31.88 -23.38 8.46
CA TRP A 121 -31.74 -24.31 9.58
C TRP A 121 -32.98 -24.29 10.48
N ARG A 122 -33.46 -23.10 10.88
CA ARG A 122 -34.68 -22.94 11.70
C ARG A 122 -35.89 -23.59 11.02
N ARG A 123 -36.07 -23.41 9.71
CA ARG A 123 -37.15 -24.04 8.94
C ARG A 123 -37.06 -25.56 8.95
N ARG A 124 -35.89 -26.13 8.70
CA ARG A 124 -35.69 -27.60 8.76
C ARG A 124 -36.05 -28.17 10.13
N GLN A 125 -35.66 -27.50 11.22
CA GLN A 125 -36.00 -27.92 12.57
C GLN A 125 -37.52 -27.85 12.84
N ALA A 126 -38.18 -26.77 12.41
CA ALA A 126 -39.62 -26.59 12.59
C ALA A 126 -40.45 -27.60 11.78
N GLU A 127 -40.04 -27.87 10.54
CA GLU A 127 -40.72 -28.79 9.63
C GLU A 127 -40.47 -30.27 9.95
N LYS A 128 -39.58 -30.59 10.90
CA LYS A 128 -39.12 -31.96 11.19
C LYS A 128 -38.63 -32.68 9.93
N ASN A 129 -38.00 -31.93 9.03
CA ASN A 129 -37.58 -32.42 7.73
C ASN A 129 -36.12 -32.93 7.84
N TRP A 130 -35.94 -34.24 7.97
CA TRP A 130 -34.63 -34.89 7.96
C TRP A 130 -34.54 -35.95 6.87
N VAL A 131 -33.33 -36.15 6.35
CA VAL A 131 -33.02 -37.20 5.38
C VAL A 131 -32.46 -38.39 6.14
N GLU A 132 -33.12 -39.54 6.04
CA GLU A 132 -32.61 -40.82 6.51
C GLU A 132 -32.01 -41.60 5.33
N VAL A 133 -30.85 -42.21 5.56
CA VAL A 133 -30.25 -43.15 4.60
C VAL A 133 -30.81 -44.53 4.93
N ILE A 134 -31.47 -45.16 3.96
CA ILE A 134 -31.96 -46.55 4.09
C ILE A 134 -30.86 -47.46 3.51
N GLU A 135 -30.35 -48.38 4.32
CA GLU A 135 -29.45 -49.45 3.89
C GLU A 135 -30.30 -50.65 3.43
N ASP A 136 -30.14 -51.06 2.16
CA ASP A 136 -30.75 -52.27 1.58
C ASP A 136 -29.93 -53.54 1.91
#